data_AF-A0A0P7YQ13-F1
#
_entry.id   AF-A0A0P7YQ13-F1
#
_cell.length_a   1.000
_cell.length_b   1.000
_cell.length_c   1.000
_cell.angle_alpha   90.00
_cell.angle_beta   90.00
_cell.angle_gamma   90.00
#
_symmetry.space_group_name_H-M   'P 1'
#
loop_
_entity.id
_entity.type
_entity.pdbx_description
1 polymer ?
#
loop_
_entity_poly.entity_id
_entity_poly.type
_entity_poly.pdbx_seq_one_letter_code
_entity_poly.pdbx_strand_id
1 'polypeptide(L)'
;MALLSITFLSVVLVNSVSQAVSQKAVMPRQIASEVRYVSVKQKWRPTAIKQAEQDPHSICAPYGGRNAEIIGRATESDGRKHVLWKYQRGRSGNTDTGGHFSIEVTTLLAESVCGTSYNPFVDAAITDRIELDTARSLSLQSYQHFIEEDGGIENFQAAFLENLFQRNFDPYERPSFTSVDLWVWKQIGLEVPEDQYVVENIDNNYKYDDSGSFGF
;
A
#
# COMPACT_ATOMS: atom_id res chain seq x y z
N MET A 1 20.08 57.64 5.67
CA MET A 1 20.74 56.48 5.03
C MET A 1 21.59 55.79 6.07
N ALA A 2 21.09 54.68 6.62
CA ALA A 2 21.78 53.87 7.61
C ALA A 2 21.76 52.42 7.10
N LEU A 3 22.95 51.89 6.79
CA LEU A 3 23.17 50.50 6.40
C LEU A 3 23.18 49.63 7.65
N LEU A 4 22.31 48.63 7.70
CA LEU A 4 22.35 47.56 8.70
C LEU A 4 22.76 46.27 7.99
N SER A 5 24.00 45.85 8.25
CA SER A 5 24.61 44.61 7.76
C SER A 5 23.97 43.39 8.44
N ILE A 6 23.53 42.44 7.61
CA ILE A 6 23.08 41.11 8.02
C ILE A 6 24.28 40.16 7.93
N THR A 7 24.74 39.65 9.06
CA THR A 7 25.73 38.55 9.13
C THR A 7 25.00 37.21 9.10
N PHE A 8 25.20 36.43 8.04
CA PHE A 8 24.80 35.03 7.92
C PHE A 8 25.74 34.14 8.74
N LEU A 9 25.20 33.34 9.67
CA LEU A 9 25.90 32.22 10.28
C LEU A 9 25.57 30.95 9.49
N SER A 10 26.55 30.41 8.77
CA SER A 10 26.46 29.10 8.13
C SER A 10 26.85 28.01 9.14
N VAL A 11 25.90 27.18 9.53
CA VAL A 11 26.19 25.94 10.29
C VAL A 11 26.48 24.83 9.30
N VAL A 12 27.75 24.43 9.23
CA VAL A 12 28.19 23.24 8.49
C VAL A 12 28.00 22.02 9.38
N LEU A 13 27.01 21.18 9.08
CA LEU A 13 26.84 19.85 9.68
C LEU A 13 27.77 18.88 8.94
N VAL A 14 28.84 18.46 9.62
CA VAL A 14 29.76 17.43 9.11
C VAL A 14 29.27 16.07 9.61
N ASN A 15 28.89 15.21 8.65
CA ASN A 15 28.62 13.79 8.85
C ASN A 15 29.83 13.06 9.41
N SER A 16 29.62 12.17 10.39
CA SER A 16 30.55 11.06 10.64
C SER A 16 29.77 9.76 10.83
N VAL A 17 29.76 8.97 9.76
CA VAL A 17 29.33 7.57 9.71
C VAL A 17 30.44 6.72 10.36
N SER A 18 30.13 6.02 11.45
CA SER A 18 31.06 5.09 12.09
C SER A 18 30.65 3.63 11.86
N GLN A 19 31.38 3.03 10.91
CA GLN A 19 31.98 1.70 10.94
C GLN A 19 31.10 0.47 11.25
N ALA A 20 30.84 -0.29 10.18
CA ALA A 20 30.46 -1.70 10.23
C ALA A 20 31.63 -2.57 10.75
N VAL A 21 31.38 -3.30 11.83
CA VAL A 21 32.34 -4.28 12.38
C VAL A 21 32.11 -5.63 11.70
N SER A 22 33.13 -6.07 10.96
CA SER A 22 33.27 -7.41 10.42
C SER A 22 33.40 -8.44 11.56
N GLN A 23 32.39 -9.28 11.75
CA GLN A 23 32.48 -10.45 12.62
C GLN A 23 33.01 -11.64 11.83
N LYS A 24 34.24 -12.06 12.17
CA LYS A 24 34.86 -13.31 11.73
C LYS A 24 34.00 -14.50 12.19
N ALA A 25 33.53 -15.30 11.24
CA ALA A 25 32.97 -16.61 11.50
C ALA A 25 34.08 -17.55 12.02
N VAL A 26 33.95 -17.99 13.27
CA VAL A 26 34.74 -19.07 13.85
C VAL A 26 33.96 -20.36 13.63
N MET A 27 34.46 -21.26 12.79
CA MET A 27 33.91 -22.62 12.67
C MET A 27 34.22 -23.43 13.94
N PRO A 28 33.23 -24.04 14.59
CA PRO A 28 33.50 -25.02 15.64
C PRO A 28 33.88 -26.39 15.05
N ARG A 29 34.97 -26.93 15.61
CA ARG A 29 35.48 -28.30 15.46
C ARG A 29 34.37 -29.35 15.63
N GLN A 30 34.32 -30.31 14.71
CA GLN A 30 33.63 -31.58 14.89
C GLN A 30 34.23 -32.33 16.09
N ILE A 31 33.44 -32.53 17.14
CA ILE A 31 33.71 -33.52 18.18
C ILE A 31 32.66 -34.61 17.98
N ALA A 32 33.14 -35.81 17.67
CA ALA A 32 32.32 -37.01 17.62
C ALA A 32 31.74 -37.28 19.02
N SER A 33 30.44 -37.10 19.18
CA SER A 33 29.72 -37.49 20.40
C SER A 33 28.95 -38.77 20.17
N GLU A 34 29.34 -39.77 20.93
CA GLU A 34 28.73 -41.07 21.19
C GLU A 34 27.19 -41.01 21.26
N VAL A 35 26.50 -41.75 20.39
CA VAL A 35 25.04 -41.87 20.37
C VAL A 35 24.61 -42.78 21.52
N ARG A 36 24.20 -42.20 22.65
CA ARG A 36 23.43 -42.91 23.69
C ARG A 36 21.95 -42.80 23.35
N TYR A 37 21.34 -43.95 23.04
CA TYR A 37 19.88 -44.06 22.91
C TYR A 37 19.23 -43.89 24.29
N VAL A 38 18.69 -42.70 24.56
CA VAL A 38 17.78 -42.46 25.68
C VAL A 38 16.36 -42.61 25.14
N SER A 39 15.69 -43.70 25.51
CA SER A 39 14.28 -43.95 25.19
C SER A 39 13.39 -43.03 26.03
N VAL A 40 13.18 -41.81 25.56
CA VAL A 40 12.20 -40.89 26.15
C VAL A 40 10.81 -41.38 25.77
N LYS A 41 10.06 -41.93 26.74
CA LYS A 41 8.62 -42.14 26.61
C LYS A 41 7.94 -40.77 26.49
N GLN A 42 7.87 -40.23 25.28
CA GLN A 42 7.13 -39.01 24.96
C GLN A 42 5.63 -39.28 25.16
N LYS A 43 5.11 -38.76 26.28
CA LYS A 43 3.68 -38.62 26.53
C LYS A 43 3.14 -37.64 25.49
N TRP A 44 2.50 -38.15 24.44
CA TRP A 44 1.80 -37.37 23.42
C TRP A 44 0.81 -36.42 24.10
N ARG A 45 1.16 -35.14 24.20
CA ARG A 45 0.17 -34.09 24.40
C ARG A 45 -0.30 -33.69 23.01
N PRO A 46 -1.60 -33.75 22.70
CA PRO A 46 -2.09 -33.17 21.45
C PRO A 46 -1.76 -31.69 21.48
N THR A 47 -0.85 -31.28 20.60
CA THR A 47 -0.60 -29.87 20.31
C THR A 47 -1.91 -29.35 19.74
N ALA A 48 -2.61 -28.51 20.49
CA ALA A 48 -3.76 -27.78 19.96
C ALA A 48 -3.25 -26.98 18.76
N ILE A 49 -3.58 -27.44 17.56
CA ILE A 49 -3.37 -26.69 16.33
C ILE A 49 -4.30 -25.49 16.50
N LYS A 50 -3.73 -24.33 16.86
CA LYS A 50 -4.44 -23.06 16.72
C LYS A 50 -4.74 -22.94 15.24
N GLN A 51 -5.99 -23.18 14.86
CA GLN A 51 -6.46 -22.78 13.54
C GLN A 51 -6.11 -21.30 13.43
N ALA A 52 -5.23 -20.96 12.48
CA ALA A 52 -4.98 -19.57 12.16
C ALA A 52 -6.34 -18.98 11.80
N GLU A 53 -6.78 -18.00 12.56
CA GLU A 53 -8.04 -17.31 12.34
C GLU A 53 -7.97 -16.76 10.91
N GLN A 54 -8.74 -17.38 10.01
CA GLN A 54 -8.74 -17.02 8.61
C GLN A 54 -9.36 -15.63 8.53
N ASP A 55 -8.65 -14.68 7.90
CA ASP A 55 -9.17 -13.32 7.74
C ASP A 55 -10.55 -13.39 7.06
N PRO A 56 -11.61 -12.88 7.71
CA PRO A 56 -12.95 -12.92 7.15
C PRO A 56 -13.07 -12.14 5.84
N HIS A 57 -12.12 -11.27 5.47
CA HIS A 57 -12.12 -10.60 4.16
C HIS A 57 -11.52 -11.45 3.05
N SER A 58 -10.88 -12.60 3.36
CA SER A 58 -10.31 -13.47 2.33
C SER A 58 -11.36 -13.97 1.32
N ILE A 59 -12.63 -14.06 1.71
CA ILE A 59 -13.75 -14.40 0.81
C ILE A 59 -14.10 -13.27 -0.17
N CYS A 60 -13.66 -12.04 0.10
CA CYS A 60 -13.91 -10.85 -0.71
C CYS A 60 -12.73 -10.49 -1.63
N ALA A 61 -11.78 -11.38 -1.84
CA ALA A 61 -10.70 -11.14 -2.79
C ALA A 61 -11.27 -10.93 -4.21
N PRO A 62 -10.75 -9.96 -5.00
CA PRO A 62 -11.22 -9.69 -6.36
C PRO A 62 -11.22 -10.93 -7.25
N TYR A 63 -12.31 -11.14 -7.99
CA TYR A 63 -12.47 -12.32 -8.84
C TYR A 63 -11.39 -12.39 -9.94
N GLY A 64 -10.75 -13.55 -10.08
CA GLY A 64 -9.69 -13.76 -11.08
C GLY A 64 -8.37 -13.05 -10.74
N GLY A 65 -8.25 -12.48 -9.54
CA GLY A 65 -7.00 -11.94 -9.02
C GLY A 65 -6.01 -13.05 -8.69
N ARG A 66 -4.90 -13.11 -9.44
CA ARG A 66 -3.71 -13.85 -9.02
C ARG A 66 -2.93 -12.99 -8.05
N ASN A 67 -2.33 -13.60 -7.03
CA ASN A 67 -1.52 -12.90 -6.04
C ASN A 67 -2.28 -11.74 -5.39
N ALA A 68 -3.57 -11.94 -5.08
CA ALA A 68 -4.36 -10.94 -4.37
C ALA A 68 -3.81 -10.79 -2.95
N GLU A 69 -3.40 -9.58 -2.62
CA GLU A 69 -2.81 -9.18 -1.35
C GLU A 69 -3.61 -8.01 -0.77
N ILE A 70 -3.81 -8.03 0.54
CA ILE A 70 -4.43 -6.92 1.25
C ILE A 70 -3.33 -5.91 1.59
N ILE A 71 -3.45 -4.72 1.04
CA ILE A 71 -2.48 -3.62 1.22
C ILE A 71 -3.03 -2.47 2.06
N GLY A 72 -4.31 -2.52 2.43
CA GLY A 72 -4.91 -1.52 3.31
C GLY A 72 -6.23 -1.95 3.92
N ARG A 73 -6.55 -1.43 5.10
CA ARG A 73 -7.82 -1.62 5.78
C ARG A 73 -8.32 -0.32 6.39
N ALA A 74 -9.62 -0.10 6.31
CA ALA A 74 -10.26 1.02 6.97
C ALA A 74 -11.68 0.66 7.41
N THR A 75 -12.21 1.42 8.35
CA THR A 75 -13.59 1.26 8.83
C THR A 75 -14.26 2.62 8.76
N GLU A 76 -15.41 2.68 8.10
CA GLU A 76 -16.21 3.90 8.00
C GLU A 76 -16.89 4.25 9.33
N SER A 77 -17.43 5.47 9.40
CA SER A 77 -18.12 5.98 10.57
C SER A 77 -19.36 5.14 10.95
N ASP A 78 -19.99 4.50 9.96
CA ASP A 78 -21.14 3.60 10.13
C ASP A 78 -20.76 2.15 10.52
N GLY A 79 -19.46 1.85 10.61
CA GLY A 79 -18.92 0.55 10.98
C GLY A 79 -18.66 -0.40 9.80
N ARG A 80 -18.91 0.00 8.55
CA ARG A 80 -18.54 -0.80 7.37
C ARG A 80 -17.02 -0.95 7.27
N LYS A 81 -16.57 -2.18 7.00
CA LYS A 81 -15.14 -2.52 6.92
C LYS A 81 -14.73 -2.68 5.47
N HIS A 82 -13.70 -1.92 5.10
CA HIS A 82 -13.14 -1.89 3.76
C HIS A 82 -11.74 -2.51 3.74
N VAL A 83 -11.45 -3.20 2.65
CA VAL A 83 -10.13 -3.78 2.36
C VAL A 83 -9.70 -3.36 0.98
N LEU A 84 -8.51 -2.75 0.90
CA LEU A 84 -7.84 -2.42 -0.34
C LEU A 84 -6.95 -3.59 -0.77
N TRP A 85 -7.20 -4.09 -1.96
CA TRP A 85 -6.48 -5.19 -2.56
C TRP A 85 -5.50 -4.68 -3.61
N LYS A 86 -4.31 -5.29 -3.64
CA LYS A 86 -3.41 -5.30 -4.79
C LYS A 86 -3.48 -6.68 -5.42
N TYR A 87 -3.69 -6.76 -6.73
CA TYR A 87 -3.76 -8.06 -7.41
C TYR A 87 -3.32 -7.97 -8.86
N GLN A 88 -2.95 -9.10 -9.46
CA GLN A 88 -2.74 -9.20 -10.90
C GLN A 88 -3.96 -9.80 -11.55
N ARG A 89 -4.57 -9.08 -12.50
CA ARG A 89 -5.75 -9.59 -13.21
C ARG A 89 -5.31 -10.64 -14.23
N GLY A 90 -5.64 -11.91 -14.00
CA GLY A 90 -5.49 -12.92 -15.03
C GLY A 90 -6.62 -12.82 -16.05
N ARG A 91 -6.35 -12.58 -17.33
CA ARG A 91 -7.35 -12.90 -18.37
C ARG A 91 -7.52 -14.42 -18.39
N SER A 92 -8.74 -14.90 -18.20
CA SER A 92 -9.07 -16.30 -18.52
C SER A 92 -8.75 -16.52 -20.00
N GLY A 93 -7.69 -17.27 -20.29
CA GLY A 93 -7.25 -17.60 -21.66
C GLY A 93 -6.23 -16.66 -22.32
N ASN A 94 -5.72 -15.60 -21.68
CA ASN A 94 -4.63 -14.79 -22.23
C ASN A 94 -3.47 -14.73 -21.23
N THR A 95 -2.33 -15.29 -21.61
CA THR A 95 -1.04 -15.23 -20.90
C THR A 95 -0.34 -13.89 -21.14
N ASP A 96 -1.07 -12.77 -21.12
CA ASP A 96 -0.44 -11.46 -21.12
C ASP A 96 0.22 -11.26 -19.75
N THR A 97 1.50 -11.59 -19.71
CA THR A 97 2.49 -11.35 -18.68
C THR A 97 2.82 -9.86 -18.53
N GLY A 98 1.82 -8.98 -18.63
CA GLY A 98 1.98 -7.58 -18.27
C GLY A 98 1.95 -7.48 -16.75
N GLY A 99 3.06 -7.03 -16.14
CA GLY A 99 3.21 -6.85 -14.69
C GLY A 99 2.34 -5.73 -14.10
N HIS A 100 1.19 -5.44 -14.69
CA HIS A 100 0.27 -4.41 -14.22
C HIS A 100 -0.55 -4.97 -13.05
N PHE A 101 -0.24 -4.50 -11.86
CA PHE A 101 -1.10 -4.70 -10.71
C PHE A 101 -2.32 -3.79 -10.81
N SER A 102 -3.45 -4.27 -10.33
CA SER A 102 -4.70 -3.53 -10.18
C SER A 102 -4.98 -3.35 -8.69
N ILE A 103 -5.67 -2.26 -8.37
CA ILE A 103 -6.19 -2.00 -7.03
C ILE A 103 -7.71 -2.05 -7.05
N GLU A 104 -8.32 -2.59 -5.99
CA GLU A 104 -9.77 -2.62 -5.81
C GLU A 104 -10.09 -2.58 -4.31
N VAL A 105 -11.15 -1.88 -3.93
CA VAL A 105 -11.64 -1.90 -2.54
C VAL A 105 -12.89 -2.75 -2.46
N THR A 106 -12.87 -3.72 -1.55
CA THR A 106 -14.04 -4.52 -1.21
C THR A 106 -14.52 -4.23 0.20
N THR A 107 -15.81 -4.41 0.41
CA THR A 107 -16.48 -4.24 1.70
C THR A 107 -17.08 -5.57 2.13
N LEU A 108 -16.82 -5.95 3.38
CA LEU A 108 -17.49 -7.08 4.00
C LEU A 108 -18.81 -6.62 4.61
N LEU A 109 -19.91 -6.95 3.93
CA LEU A 109 -21.29 -6.72 4.35
C LEU A 109 -21.79 -7.95 5.10
N ALA A 110 -22.15 -7.81 6.38
CA ALA A 110 -22.43 -8.96 7.26
C ALA A 110 -21.27 -10.00 7.25
N GLU A 111 -21.41 -11.13 7.94
CA GLU A 111 -20.29 -12.09 8.11
C GLU A 111 -19.85 -12.79 6.81
N SER A 112 -20.57 -12.62 5.68
CA SER A 112 -20.31 -13.42 4.47
C SER A 112 -20.67 -12.79 3.13
N VAL A 113 -21.14 -11.54 3.07
CA VAL A 113 -21.48 -10.89 1.78
C VAL A 113 -20.39 -9.89 1.41
N CYS A 114 -19.90 -9.96 0.17
CA CYS A 114 -18.84 -9.09 -0.32
C CYS A 114 -19.43 -8.08 -1.32
N GLY A 115 -19.17 -6.80 -1.11
CA GLY A 115 -19.44 -5.75 -2.08
C GLY A 115 -18.15 -5.15 -2.63
N THR A 116 -18.16 -4.68 -3.88
CA THR A 116 -17.09 -3.83 -4.41
C THR A 116 -17.43 -2.37 -4.13
N SER A 117 -16.55 -1.68 -3.41
CA SER A 117 -16.72 -0.26 -3.05
C SER A 117 -15.84 0.68 -3.84
N TYR A 118 -14.81 0.19 -4.52
CA TYR A 118 -14.08 0.97 -5.50
C TYR A 118 -13.45 0.06 -6.54
N ASN A 119 -13.73 0.33 -7.82
CA ASN A 119 -13.14 -0.33 -8.96
C ASN A 119 -12.62 0.73 -9.96
N PRO A 120 -11.31 0.84 -10.19
CA PRO A 120 -10.73 1.89 -11.05
C PRO A 120 -11.11 1.76 -12.54
N PHE A 121 -11.76 0.67 -12.95
CA PHE A 121 -12.28 0.50 -14.32
C PHE A 121 -13.67 1.13 -14.51
N VAL A 122 -14.39 1.42 -13.42
CA VAL A 122 -15.79 1.86 -13.46
C VAL A 122 -15.99 3.16 -12.69
N ASP A 123 -15.30 3.30 -11.55
CA ASP A 123 -15.40 4.46 -10.68
C ASP A 123 -14.30 5.48 -11.03
N ALA A 124 -14.63 6.77 -10.91
CA ALA A 124 -13.67 7.84 -11.17
C ALA A 124 -12.76 8.05 -9.95
N ALA A 125 -13.31 7.85 -8.74
CA ALA A 125 -12.59 8.03 -7.49
C ALA A 125 -13.01 7.05 -6.42
N ILE A 126 -12.09 6.75 -5.50
CA ILE A 126 -12.38 5.92 -4.31
C ILE A 126 -13.51 6.53 -3.44
N THR A 127 -13.62 7.86 -3.44
CA THR A 127 -14.66 8.58 -2.68
C THR A 127 -16.05 8.50 -3.30
N ASP A 128 -16.20 7.91 -4.49
CA ASP A 128 -17.52 7.82 -5.14
C ASP A 128 -18.49 6.99 -4.29
N ARG A 129 -17.99 6.03 -3.50
CA ARG A 129 -18.80 5.14 -2.65
C ARG A 129 -18.24 4.94 -1.24
N ILE A 130 -17.10 5.55 -0.93
CA ILE A 130 -16.40 5.43 0.35
C ILE A 130 -16.26 6.81 0.99
N GLU A 131 -16.52 6.90 2.30
CA GLU A 131 -16.36 8.17 3.05
C GLU A 131 -14.93 8.73 2.89
N LEU A 132 -14.81 10.07 2.81
CA LEU A 132 -13.54 10.74 2.53
C LEU A 132 -12.40 10.34 3.48
N ASP A 133 -12.66 10.21 4.78
CA ASP A 133 -11.64 9.84 5.76
C ASP A 133 -11.18 8.38 5.61
N THR A 134 -12.11 7.48 5.28
CA THR A 134 -11.83 6.08 4.95
C THR A 134 -11.02 5.98 3.66
N ALA A 135 -11.40 6.72 2.61
CA ALA A 135 -10.67 6.82 1.36
C ALA A 135 -9.23 7.32 1.58
N ARG A 136 -9.05 8.42 2.34
CA ARG A 136 -7.72 8.94 2.72
C ARG A 136 -6.88 7.91 3.46
N SER A 137 -7.47 7.20 4.42
CA SER A 137 -6.80 6.13 5.16
C SER A 137 -6.34 4.98 4.26
N LEU A 138 -7.19 4.51 3.35
CA LEU A 138 -6.86 3.45 2.40
C LEU A 138 -5.78 3.89 1.42
N SER A 139 -5.90 5.09 0.85
CA SER A 139 -4.89 5.63 -0.07
C SER A 139 -3.54 5.81 0.62
N LEU A 140 -3.50 6.32 1.86
CA LEU A 140 -2.23 6.43 2.61
C LEU A 140 -1.54 5.07 2.79
N GLN A 141 -2.29 4.05 3.21
CA GLN A 141 -1.77 2.69 3.35
C GLN A 141 -1.26 2.13 2.01
N SER A 142 -1.96 2.41 0.91
CA SER A 142 -1.51 2.01 -0.42
C SER A 142 -0.15 2.61 -0.79
N TYR A 143 0.04 3.91 -0.57
CA TYR A 143 1.31 4.57 -0.86
C TYR A 143 2.42 4.06 0.07
N GLN A 144 2.12 3.87 1.36
CA GLN A 144 3.09 3.29 2.30
C GLN A 144 3.55 1.90 1.86
N HIS A 145 2.62 1.06 1.41
CA HIS A 145 2.95 -0.25 0.86
C HIS A 145 3.87 -0.15 -0.36
N PHE A 146 3.57 0.71 -1.34
CA PHE A 146 4.43 0.87 -2.52
C PHE A 146 5.80 1.47 -2.20
N ILE A 147 5.87 2.39 -1.23
CA ILE A 147 7.14 2.93 -0.72
C ILE A 147 8.00 1.82 -0.11
N GLU A 148 7.40 0.93 0.67
CA GLU A 148 8.09 -0.22 1.26
C GLU A 148 8.57 -1.20 0.19
N GLU A 149 7.75 -1.49 -0.83
CA GLU A 149 8.12 -2.35 -1.95
C GLU A 149 9.27 -1.80 -2.80
N ASP A 150 9.30 -0.48 -3.02
CA ASP A 150 10.38 0.21 -3.74
C ASP A 150 11.65 0.36 -2.88
N GLY A 151 11.62 -0.07 -1.62
CA GLY A 151 12.76 -0.04 -0.71
C GLY A 151 13.04 1.32 -0.08
N GLY A 152 12.04 2.20 -0.02
CA GLY A 152 12.12 3.51 0.64
C GLY A 152 11.53 4.66 -0.17
N ILE A 153 11.29 5.78 0.51
CA ILE A 153 10.63 6.96 -0.07
C ILE A 153 11.47 7.59 -1.19
N GLU A 154 12.80 7.57 -1.09
CA GLU A 154 13.65 8.16 -2.14
C GLU A 154 13.53 7.40 -3.47
N ASN A 155 13.48 6.06 -3.42
CA ASN A 155 13.33 5.22 -4.60
C ASN A 155 11.94 5.39 -5.23
N PHE A 156 10.90 5.36 -4.39
CA PHE A 156 9.53 5.60 -4.82
C PHE A 156 9.40 6.98 -5.48
N GLN A 157 9.93 8.04 -4.86
CA GLN A 157 9.87 9.39 -5.41
C GLN A 157 10.60 9.49 -6.75
N ALA A 158 11.79 8.89 -6.88
CA ALA A 158 12.54 8.89 -8.14
C ALA A 158 11.76 8.19 -9.26
N ALA A 159 11.23 6.99 -9.00
CA ALA A 159 10.45 6.23 -9.98
C ALA A 159 9.14 6.95 -10.35
N PHE A 160 8.47 7.54 -9.35
CA PHE A 160 7.22 8.28 -9.55
C PHE A 160 7.43 9.53 -10.40
N LEU A 161 8.45 10.34 -10.12
CA LEU A 161 8.76 11.54 -10.90
C LEU A 161 9.24 11.20 -12.31
N GLU A 162 10.01 10.12 -12.48
CA GLU A 162 10.39 9.63 -13.80
C GLU A 162 9.15 9.23 -14.62
N ASN A 163 8.22 8.49 -14.00
CA ASN A 163 6.96 8.12 -14.66
C ASN A 163 6.12 9.34 -15.05
N LEU A 164 6.00 10.31 -14.15
CA LEU A 164 5.28 11.56 -14.42
C LEU A 164 5.90 12.32 -15.59
N PHE A 165 7.22 12.49 -15.58
CA PHE A 165 7.94 13.17 -16.65
C PHE A 165 7.73 12.48 -18.00
N GLN A 166 7.78 11.14 -18.02
CA GLN A 166 7.53 10.35 -19.23
C GLN A 166 6.08 10.46 -19.74
N ARG A 167 5.13 10.84 -18.90
CA ARG A 167 3.72 11.02 -19.27
C ARG A 167 3.37 12.47 -19.61
N ASN A 168 4.21 13.43 -19.25
CA ASN A 168 3.97 14.86 -19.45
C ASN A 168 4.52 15.40 -20.79
N PHE A 169 4.66 14.57 -21.82
CA PHE A 169 5.11 15.03 -23.14
C PHE A 169 4.05 15.83 -23.90
N ASP A 170 2.76 15.60 -23.62
CA ASP A 170 1.65 16.38 -24.17
C ASP A 170 0.95 17.18 -23.05
N PRO A 171 0.94 18.53 -23.12
CA PRO A 171 0.25 19.36 -22.12
C PRO A 171 -1.27 19.13 -22.07
N TYR A 172 -1.88 18.49 -23.07
CA TYR A 172 -3.29 18.10 -23.07
C TYR A 172 -3.55 16.70 -22.48
N GLU A 173 -2.51 15.91 -22.23
CA GLU A 173 -2.59 14.54 -21.67
C GLU A 173 -1.97 14.43 -20.28
N ARG A 174 -1.89 15.56 -19.55
CA ARG A 174 -1.35 15.57 -18.19
C ARG A 174 -2.06 14.54 -17.32
N PRO A 175 -1.30 13.75 -16.52
CA PRO A 175 -1.91 12.83 -15.59
C PRO A 175 -2.77 13.60 -14.59
N SER A 176 -3.97 13.07 -14.36
CA SER A 176 -4.90 13.60 -13.38
C SER A 176 -4.75 12.84 -12.07
N PHE A 177 -4.81 13.58 -10.96
CA PHE A 177 -4.79 13.04 -9.60
C PHE A 177 -5.90 13.65 -8.77
N THR A 178 -6.41 12.88 -7.83
CA THR A 178 -7.51 13.33 -6.98
C THR A 178 -7.00 14.19 -5.81
N SER A 179 -7.88 14.98 -5.19
CA SER A 179 -7.55 15.69 -3.95
C SER A 179 -7.12 14.76 -2.80
N VAL A 180 -7.54 13.49 -2.83
CA VAL A 180 -7.08 12.46 -1.88
C VAL A 180 -5.61 12.10 -2.14
N ASP A 181 -5.19 11.94 -3.40
CA ASP A 181 -3.79 11.65 -3.74
C ASP A 181 -2.86 12.77 -3.24
N LEU A 182 -3.22 14.03 -3.53
CA LEU A 182 -2.46 15.19 -3.06
C LEU A 182 -2.37 15.26 -1.53
N TRP A 183 -3.46 14.92 -0.83
CA TRP A 183 -3.45 14.84 0.62
C TRP A 183 -2.46 13.77 1.10
N VAL A 184 -2.43 12.59 0.47
CA VAL A 184 -1.48 11.51 0.80
C VAL A 184 -0.05 11.95 0.55
N TRP A 185 0.25 12.57 -0.60
CA TRP A 185 1.60 13.05 -0.94
C TRP A 185 2.15 13.95 0.16
N LYS A 186 1.32 14.86 0.67
CA LYS A 186 1.68 15.71 1.81
C LYS A 186 1.95 14.93 3.10
N GLN A 187 1.20 13.84 3.38
CA GLN A 187 1.43 13.02 4.56
C GLN A 187 2.75 12.24 4.48
N ILE A 188 3.13 11.76 3.29
CA ILE A 188 4.35 10.96 3.08
C ILE A 188 5.58 11.80 2.73
N GLY A 189 5.43 13.12 2.59
CA GLY A 189 6.52 14.02 2.20
C GLY A 189 6.92 13.92 0.74
N LEU A 190 6.02 13.47 -0.14
CA LEU A 190 6.25 13.44 -1.59
C LEU A 190 6.01 14.83 -2.17
N GLU A 191 7.06 15.42 -2.74
CA GLU A 191 6.99 16.71 -3.42
C GLU A 191 6.89 16.50 -4.93
N VAL A 192 5.76 16.90 -5.50
CA VAL A 192 5.47 16.81 -6.94
C VAL A 192 5.23 18.22 -7.48
N PRO A 193 5.95 18.67 -8.53
CA PRO A 193 5.72 19.99 -9.08
C PRO A 193 4.30 20.12 -9.66
N GLU A 194 3.59 21.19 -9.26
CA GLU A 194 2.17 21.41 -9.61
C GLU A 194 1.93 21.55 -11.13
N ASP A 195 2.97 21.85 -11.91
CA ASP A 195 2.88 21.96 -13.37
C ASP A 195 2.93 20.59 -14.11
N GLN A 196 3.12 19.48 -13.38
CA GLN A 196 3.21 18.13 -13.92
C GLN A 196 1.87 17.37 -13.92
N TYR A 197 0.82 17.92 -13.33
CA TYR A 197 -0.45 17.22 -13.18
C TYR A 197 -1.67 18.15 -13.22
N VAL A 198 -2.85 17.55 -13.29
CA VAL A 198 -4.15 18.19 -13.09
C VAL A 198 -4.79 17.62 -11.84
N VAL A 199 -5.51 18.46 -11.09
CA VAL A 199 -6.20 18.05 -9.87
C VAL A 199 -7.69 17.87 -10.14
N GLU A 200 -8.20 16.69 -9.83
CA GLU A 200 -9.62 16.42 -9.71
C GLU A 200 -10.04 16.60 -8.25
N ASN A 201 -10.85 17.63 -7.99
CA ASN A 201 -11.39 17.86 -6.66
C ASN A 201 -12.56 16.90 -6.41
N ILE A 202 -12.33 15.91 -5.53
CA ILE A 202 -13.30 14.86 -5.20
C ILE A 202 -13.80 14.94 -3.76
N ASP A 203 -13.39 15.95 -2.99
CA ASP A 203 -13.69 16.07 -1.56
C ASP A 203 -15.22 16.13 -1.28
N ASN A 204 -16.02 16.51 -2.29
CA ASN A 204 -17.48 16.55 -2.24
C ASN A 204 -18.18 15.54 -3.19
N ASN A 205 -17.44 14.60 -3.78
CA ASN A 205 -17.99 13.63 -4.74
C ASN A 205 -18.68 12.43 -4.08
N TYR A 206 -18.70 12.36 -2.75
CA TYR A 206 -19.41 11.31 -2.04
C TYR A 206 -20.90 11.36 -2.38
N LYS A 207 -21.30 10.52 -3.32
CA LYS A 207 -22.68 10.28 -3.67
C LYS A 207 -23.08 9.03 -2.89
N TYR A 208 -23.97 9.20 -1.91
CA TYR A 208 -24.80 8.06 -1.58
C TYR A 208 -25.54 7.69 -2.87
N ASP A 209 -25.35 6.47 -3.35
CA ASP A 209 -26.32 5.88 -4.25
C ASP A 209 -27.64 5.82 -3.48
N ASP A 210 -28.47 6.87 -3.60
CA ASP A 210 -29.86 6.89 -3.13
C ASP A 210 -30.69 5.81 -3.85
N SER A 211 -30.14 5.17 -4.89
CA SER A 211 -30.59 3.87 -5.37
C SER A 211 -30.05 2.76 -4.47
N GLY A 212 -30.78 2.51 -3.38
CA GLY A 212 -30.52 1.36 -2.52
C GLY A 212 -30.36 0.07 -3.32
N SER A 213 -29.43 -0.79 -2.88
CA SER A 213 -29.38 -2.21 -3.21
C SER A 213 -29.53 -2.54 -4.71
N PHE A 214 -28.43 -2.48 -5.45
CA PHE A 214 -28.15 -3.49 -6.47
C PHE A 214 -27.05 -4.38 -5.87
N GLY A 215 -27.28 -5.62 -5.43
CA GLY A 215 -28.07 -6.65 -6.08
C GLY A 215 -27.21 -7.37 -7.13
N PHE A 216 -26.20 -8.12 -6.67
CA PHE A 216 -25.65 -9.30 -7.35
C PHE A 216 -25.30 -10.36 -6.30
#